data_AF-A0A0M6WLZ8-F1
#
_entry.id   AF-A0A0M6WLZ8-F1
#
_cell.length_a   1.000
_cell.length_b   1.000
_cell.length_c   1.000
_cell.angle_alpha   90.00
_cell.angle_beta   90.00
_cell.angle_gamma   90.00
#
_symmetry.space_group_name_H-M   'P 1'
#
loop_
_entity.id
_entity.type
_entity.pdbx_description
1 polymer ?
#
loop_
_entity_poly.entity_id
_entity_poly.type
_entity_poly.pdbx_seq_one_letter_code
_entity_poly.pdbx_strand_id
1 'polypeptide(L)'
;MRISDIMRLGKSAIIFATIVVAFLAIIWLLGYKMIYKKILHGKKQISIGRIGLVCVLAVYIVVVLYVTLLRGGIGFGGFEYRANFKPFSSYKEAWYNFSAQEWRNLILNICMFVPFGFLLPICFGKIKRAWKIYLCGFGFALFIEVVQLITGRGVFETDDIINNTIGAMIGYGLFSVARLIFVAVCSRKKVQDNTNEVSGVAHDENVCERQNISIRKCLVAQLPLAFTIIAFAAVFIVYNSMEYGNLSIDNISNQNVDVSMADGVSLADEADPLDVYTIHRATEDEARELADGYFSKYGVLIDDSKTDIYDDTIIFYSTSLDDEGSNLSIWCDYEGPTVSFTDFSNIDDENSYADAGLSEEFVREKLENLGVVIPENAVFAPIEEYDAGNYRFTNDGEILDDGLYYKGTIECCINSSGKIANFRDSMIKYTPYKKVDVISEKEAYDRLCAGKFYFPDYDKDEQLSDLVVKSVKISYTPDSKGYYRPVYEFVANANQDTGKREISIMVDAMEI
;
A
#
# COMPACT_ATOMS: atom_id res chain seq x y z
N MET A 1 0.91 -5.77 -8.06
CA MET A 1 0.97 -7.26 -8.00
C MET A 1 -0.28 -7.82 -8.67
N ARG A 2 -0.16 -8.63 -9.73
CA ARG A 2 -1.33 -9.09 -10.51
C ARG A 2 -2.24 -9.98 -9.64
N ILE A 3 -3.56 -9.91 -9.86
CA ILE A 3 -4.53 -10.82 -9.20
C ILE A 3 -4.15 -12.29 -9.46
N SER A 4 -3.63 -12.58 -10.65
CA SER A 4 -3.16 -13.91 -11.03
C SER A 4 -2.00 -14.42 -10.16
N ASP A 5 -1.09 -13.56 -9.73
CA ASP A 5 0.02 -13.94 -8.84
C ASP A 5 -0.50 -14.26 -7.43
N ILE A 6 -1.47 -13.48 -6.93
CA ILE A 6 -2.14 -13.74 -5.65
C ILE A 6 -2.88 -15.07 -5.70
N MET A 7 -3.61 -15.35 -6.79
CA MET A 7 -4.32 -16.61 -6.99
C MET A 7 -3.36 -17.81 -7.04
N ARG A 8 -2.22 -17.67 -7.73
CA ARG A 8 -1.19 -18.72 -7.81
C ARG A 8 -0.59 -19.01 -6.43
N LEU A 9 -0.24 -17.98 -5.67
CA LEU A 9 0.27 -18.10 -4.30
C LEU A 9 -0.76 -18.77 -3.36
N GLY A 10 -2.02 -18.33 -3.42
CA GLY A 10 -3.11 -18.91 -2.64
C GLY A 10 -3.31 -20.40 -2.94
N LYS A 11 -3.22 -20.79 -4.22
CA LYS A 11 -3.32 -22.20 -4.64
C LYS A 11 -2.19 -23.04 -4.03
N SER A 12 -0.95 -22.56 -4.07
CA SER A 12 0.21 -23.26 -3.49
C SER A 12 0.06 -23.44 -1.97
N ALA A 13 -0.38 -22.40 -1.26
CA ALA A 13 -0.61 -22.47 0.19
C ALA A 13 -1.68 -23.51 0.55
N ILE A 14 -2.79 -23.56 -0.18
CA ILE A 14 -3.88 -24.52 0.04
C ILE A 14 -3.41 -25.95 -0.21
N ILE A 15 -2.65 -26.20 -1.29
CA ILE A 15 -2.11 -27.53 -1.60
C ILE A 15 -1.19 -28.00 -0.47
N PHE A 16 -0.24 -27.15 -0.05
CA PHE A 16 0.67 -27.43 1.05
C PHE A 16 -0.10 -27.76 2.34
N ALA A 17 -1.05 -26.90 2.73
CA ALA A 17 -1.85 -27.08 3.93
C ALA A 17 -2.66 -28.39 3.90
N THR A 18 -3.23 -28.74 2.75
CA THR A 18 -4.01 -29.97 2.57
C THR A 18 -3.14 -31.22 2.77
N ILE A 19 -1.92 -31.23 2.20
CA ILE A 19 -0.98 -32.35 2.34
C ILE A 19 -0.57 -32.52 3.80
N VAL A 20 -0.17 -31.43 4.47
CA VAL A 20 0.25 -31.45 5.88
C VAL A 20 -0.87 -31.97 6.79
N VAL A 21 -2.09 -31.44 6.61
CA VAL A 21 -3.24 -31.83 7.45
C VAL A 21 -3.66 -33.27 7.17
N ALA A 22 -3.66 -33.72 5.91
CA ALA A 22 -3.97 -35.11 5.57
C ALA A 22 -2.98 -36.08 6.25
N PHE A 23 -1.68 -35.76 6.23
CA PHE A 23 -0.65 -36.55 6.89
C PHE A 23 -0.87 -36.62 8.41
N LEU A 24 -1.10 -35.48 9.07
CA LEU A 24 -1.37 -35.42 10.51
C LEU A 24 -2.67 -36.14 10.89
N ALA A 25 -3.71 -36.05 10.06
CA ALA A 25 -4.97 -36.74 10.27
C ALA A 25 -4.80 -38.27 10.20
N ILE A 26 -3.99 -38.77 9.26
CA ILE A 26 -3.68 -40.21 9.17
C ILE A 26 -2.96 -40.68 10.44
N ILE A 27 -1.93 -39.96 10.89
CA ILE A 27 -1.19 -40.29 12.14
C ILE A 27 -2.15 -40.31 13.33
N TRP A 28 -2.99 -39.28 13.47
CA TRP A 28 -3.93 -39.18 14.56
C TRP A 28 -4.99 -40.31 14.54
N LEU A 29 -5.51 -40.66 13.35
CA LEU A 29 -6.45 -41.77 13.18
C LEU A 29 -5.83 -43.13 13.52
N LEU A 30 -4.56 -43.34 13.14
CA LEU A 30 -3.79 -44.53 13.51
C LEU A 30 -3.59 -44.61 15.02
N GLY A 31 -3.18 -43.50 15.66
CA GLY A 31 -3.04 -43.40 17.11
C GLY A 31 -4.37 -43.63 17.85
N TYR A 32 -5.47 -43.06 17.37
CA TYR A 32 -6.80 -43.28 17.92
C TYR A 32 -7.25 -44.75 17.82
N LYS A 33 -7.05 -45.40 16.66
CA LYS A 33 -7.39 -46.83 16.51
C LYS A 33 -6.50 -47.72 17.38
N MET A 34 -5.19 -47.48 17.38
CA MET A 34 -4.21 -48.37 18.01
C MET A 34 -4.12 -48.15 19.52
N ILE A 35 -4.09 -46.91 19.99
CA ILE A 35 -3.93 -46.62 21.42
C ILE A 35 -5.30 -46.53 22.09
N TYR A 36 -6.19 -45.69 21.58
CA TYR A 36 -7.46 -45.44 22.28
C TYR A 36 -8.46 -46.60 22.18
N LYS A 37 -8.66 -47.17 20.98
CA LYS A 37 -9.57 -48.33 20.82
C LYS A 37 -8.94 -49.66 21.22
N LYS A 38 -7.72 -49.95 20.76
CA LYS A 38 -7.11 -51.28 20.93
C LYS A 38 -6.40 -51.45 22.29
N ILE A 39 -5.71 -50.44 22.82
CA ILE A 39 -5.00 -50.54 24.11
C ILE A 39 -5.87 -50.07 25.29
N LEU A 40 -6.53 -48.90 25.16
CA LEU A 40 -7.30 -48.29 26.26
C LEU A 40 -8.79 -48.71 26.29
N HIS A 41 -9.23 -49.57 25.37
CA HIS A 41 -10.61 -50.05 25.25
C HIS A 41 -11.69 -48.93 25.30
N GLY A 42 -11.36 -47.75 24.76
CA GLY A 42 -12.24 -46.59 24.78
C GLY A 42 -13.51 -46.79 23.95
N LYS A 43 -14.68 -46.52 24.53
CA LYS A 43 -16.00 -46.74 23.88
C LYS A 43 -16.53 -45.55 23.09
N LYS A 44 -15.94 -44.36 23.22
CA LYS A 44 -16.43 -43.16 22.50
C LYS A 44 -16.21 -43.31 21.00
N GLN A 45 -17.25 -43.07 20.21
CA GLN A 45 -17.17 -42.92 18.76
C GLN A 45 -17.10 -41.44 18.38
N ILE A 46 -16.30 -41.13 17.36
CA ILE A 46 -16.13 -39.77 16.86
C ILE A 46 -16.95 -39.65 15.57
N SER A 47 -17.79 -38.61 15.48
CA SER A 47 -18.58 -38.34 14.28
C SER A 47 -17.67 -37.94 13.13
N ILE A 48 -17.81 -38.61 11.99
CA ILE A 48 -17.06 -38.32 10.75
C ILE A 48 -17.23 -36.86 10.33
N GLY A 49 -18.44 -36.30 10.45
CA GLY A 49 -18.70 -34.90 10.14
C GLY A 49 -17.91 -33.92 11.01
N ARG A 50 -17.74 -34.23 12.30
CA ARG A 50 -16.88 -33.43 13.20
C ARG A 50 -15.40 -33.52 12.82
N ILE A 51 -14.94 -34.69 12.37
CA ILE A 51 -13.56 -34.86 11.89
C ILE A 51 -13.34 -34.00 10.64
N GLY A 52 -14.26 -34.06 9.67
CA GLY A 52 -14.19 -33.22 8.47
C GLY A 52 -14.11 -31.73 8.78
N LEU A 53 -14.96 -31.23 9.68
CA LEU A 53 -14.94 -29.83 10.13
C LEU A 53 -13.62 -29.42 10.81
N VAL A 54 -13.07 -30.29 11.67
CA VAL A 54 -11.76 -30.04 12.30
C VAL A 54 -10.64 -30.04 11.27
N CYS A 55 -10.68 -30.92 10.26
CA CYS A 55 -9.72 -30.89 9.15
C CYS A 55 -9.83 -29.59 8.34
N VAL A 56 -11.04 -29.10 8.05
CA VAL A 56 -11.24 -27.83 7.35
C VAL A 56 -10.65 -26.67 8.16
N LEU A 57 -10.94 -26.61 9.47
CA LEU A 57 -10.36 -25.61 10.36
C LEU A 57 -8.82 -25.71 10.40
N ALA A 58 -8.28 -26.93 10.45
CA ALA A 58 -6.84 -27.16 10.47
C ALA A 58 -6.16 -26.72 9.15
N VAL A 59 -6.75 -27.04 7.99
CA VAL A 59 -6.25 -26.58 6.69
C VAL A 59 -6.24 -25.05 6.65
N TYR A 60 -7.35 -24.43 7.07
CA TYR A 60 -7.44 -22.97 7.16
C TYR A 60 -6.35 -22.38 8.08
N ILE A 61 -6.15 -22.93 9.29
CA ILE A 61 -5.11 -22.44 10.21
C ILE A 61 -3.73 -22.56 9.58
N VAL A 62 -3.42 -23.67 8.89
CA VAL A 62 -2.13 -23.85 8.21
C VAL A 62 -1.97 -22.85 7.06
N VAL A 63 -3.04 -22.54 6.32
CA VAL A 63 -3.00 -21.49 5.29
C VAL A 63 -2.74 -20.11 5.91
N VAL A 64 -3.42 -19.76 7.00
CA VAL A 64 -3.18 -18.49 7.71
C VAL A 64 -1.73 -18.40 8.15
N LEU A 65 -1.22 -19.43 8.85
CA LEU A 65 0.19 -19.48 9.28
C LEU A 65 1.16 -19.44 8.10
N TYR A 66 0.83 -20.07 6.98
CA TYR A 66 1.67 -20.02 5.78
C TYR A 66 1.73 -18.58 5.24
N VAL A 67 0.57 -17.93 5.09
CA VAL A 67 0.51 -16.58 4.53
C VAL A 67 1.11 -15.54 5.47
N THR A 68 1.00 -15.69 6.79
CA THR A 68 1.55 -14.72 7.76
C THR A 68 3.03 -14.97 8.08
N LEU A 69 3.46 -16.22 8.19
CA LEU A 69 4.83 -16.56 8.63
C LEU A 69 5.81 -16.81 7.49
N LEU A 70 5.35 -17.26 6.32
CA LEU A 70 6.24 -17.69 5.21
C LEU A 70 6.24 -16.70 4.03
N ARG A 71 5.40 -15.66 4.06
CA ARG A 71 5.36 -14.62 3.03
C ARG A 71 6.38 -13.50 3.28
N GLY A 72 6.76 -13.23 4.52
CA GLY A 72 7.76 -12.23 4.86
C GLY A 72 9.18 -12.74 4.60
N GLY A 73 10.00 -11.93 3.94
CA GLY A 73 11.45 -12.14 3.91
C GLY A 73 12.02 -12.12 5.33
N ILE A 74 13.21 -12.69 5.54
CA ILE A 74 13.93 -12.51 6.80
C ILE A 74 14.32 -11.04 6.88
N GLY A 75 13.64 -10.27 7.74
CA GLY A 75 13.95 -8.85 7.91
C GLY A 75 15.29 -8.70 8.62
N PHE A 76 16.28 -8.07 8.00
CA PHE A 76 17.53 -7.70 8.66
C PHE A 76 17.30 -6.40 9.45
N GLY A 77 17.46 -6.43 10.77
CA GLY A 77 17.20 -5.30 11.68
C GLY A 77 17.00 -5.74 13.13
N GLY A 78 17.31 -4.86 14.09
CA GLY A 78 17.14 -5.08 15.54
C GLY A 78 15.68 -5.27 15.99
N PHE A 79 15.46 -5.56 17.28
CA PHE A 79 14.12 -5.79 17.85
C PHE A 79 13.14 -4.62 17.59
N GLU A 80 13.64 -3.39 17.57
CA GLU A 80 12.87 -2.16 17.34
C GLU A 80 12.42 -1.95 15.89
N TYR A 81 13.09 -2.59 14.92
CA TYR A 81 12.63 -2.69 13.53
C TYR A 81 11.53 -3.71 13.35
N ARG A 82 11.41 -4.64 14.31
CA ARG A 82 10.51 -5.79 14.22
C ARG A 82 9.32 -5.67 15.15
N ALA A 83 9.16 -4.56 15.88
CA ALA A 83 8.04 -4.38 16.80
C ALA A 83 7.46 -2.97 16.79
N ASN A 84 6.22 -2.86 16.33
CA ASN A 84 5.41 -1.67 16.39
C ASN A 84 4.32 -1.80 17.48
N PHE A 85 4.58 -1.13 18.61
CA PHE A 85 3.69 -1.09 19.76
C PHE A 85 2.72 0.10 19.74
N LYS A 86 2.78 0.97 18.72
CA LYS A 86 1.89 2.14 18.61
C LYS A 86 0.54 1.67 18.05
N PRO A 87 -0.55 1.65 18.85
CA PRO A 87 -1.86 1.30 18.30
C PRO A 87 -2.32 2.37 17.31
N PHE A 88 -3.01 1.91 16.28
CA PHE A 88 -3.54 2.65 15.14
C PHE A 88 -2.51 3.36 14.28
N SER A 89 -1.22 2.99 14.34
CA SER A 89 -0.20 3.56 13.46
C SER A 89 -0.45 3.23 12.00
N SER A 90 -0.82 1.99 11.68
CA SER A 90 -1.05 1.55 10.30
C SER A 90 -2.34 2.18 9.73
N TYR A 91 -3.30 2.51 10.61
CA TYR A 91 -4.47 3.30 10.26
C TYR A 91 -4.14 4.77 9.98
N LYS A 92 -3.20 5.36 10.74
CA LYS A 92 -2.73 6.73 10.49
C LYS A 92 -1.93 6.81 9.18
N GLU A 93 -1.05 5.84 8.94
CA GLU A 93 -0.32 5.74 7.67
C GLU A 93 -1.28 5.60 6.48
N ALA A 94 -2.25 4.68 6.58
CA ALA A 94 -3.33 4.53 5.60
C ALA A 94 -4.15 5.82 5.41
N TRP A 95 -4.33 6.62 6.45
CA TRP A 95 -4.97 7.92 6.35
C TRP A 95 -4.10 8.91 5.57
N TYR A 96 -2.85 9.14 5.98
CA TYR A 96 -1.98 10.15 5.40
C TYR A 96 -1.59 9.88 3.95
N ASN A 97 -1.31 8.62 3.61
CA ASN A 97 -1.01 8.24 2.23
C ASN A 97 -2.29 8.04 1.40
N PHE A 98 -3.42 7.82 2.06
CA PHE A 98 -4.70 7.41 1.47
C PHE A 98 -4.59 6.30 0.41
N SER A 99 -3.65 5.38 0.60
CA SER A 99 -3.32 4.35 -0.36
C SER A 99 -4.35 3.23 -0.36
N ALA A 100 -4.91 2.91 -1.54
CA ALA A 100 -5.80 1.76 -1.70
C ALA A 100 -5.14 0.45 -1.26
N GLN A 101 -3.82 0.33 -1.37
CA GLN A 101 -3.08 -0.85 -0.91
C GLN A 101 -3.08 -0.97 0.62
N GLU A 102 -2.83 0.12 1.34
CA GLU A 102 -2.78 0.12 2.80
C GLU A 102 -4.16 -0.13 3.41
N TRP A 103 -5.19 0.56 2.91
CA TRP A 103 -6.58 0.31 3.31
C TRP A 103 -7.01 -1.14 3.05
N ARG A 104 -6.64 -1.68 1.88
CA ARG A 104 -6.90 -3.09 1.55
C ARG A 104 -6.20 -4.03 2.52
N ASN A 105 -4.97 -3.75 2.92
CA ASN A 105 -4.22 -4.60 3.86
C ASN A 105 -4.92 -4.66 5.22
N LEU A 106 -5.35 -3.52 5.77
CA LEU A 106 -6.13 -3.45 7.02
C LEU A 106 -7.41 -4.29 6.94
N ILE A 107 -8.18 -4.15 5.85
CA ILE A 107 -9.42 -4.92 5.62
C ILE A 107 -9.12 -6.41 5.47
N LEU A 108 -8.07 -6.78 4.75
CA LEU A 108 -7.70 -8.19 4.55
C LEU A 108 -7.26 -8.85 5.87
N ASN A 109 -6.59 -8.12 6.77
CA ASN A 109 -6.25 -8.62 8.11
C ASN A 109 -7.51 -8.92 8.92
N ILE A 110 -8.52 -8.03 8.91
CA ILE A 110 -9.83 -8.32 9.53
C ILE A 110 -10.48 -9.56 8.89
N CYS A 111 -10.58 -9.58 7.56
CA CYS A 111 -11.23 -10.67 6.82
C CYS A 111 -10.56 -12.02 7.05
N MET A 112 -9.24 -12.05 7.24
CA MET A 112 -8.46 -13.27 7.44
C MET A 112 -8.96 -14.10 8.62
N PHE A 113 -9.42 -13.46 9.71
CA PHE A 113 -9.86 -14.13 10.94
C PHE A 113 -11.38 -14.38 11.02
N VAL A 114 -12.16 -13.90 10.05
CA VAL A 114 -13.61 -14.17 9.99
C VAL A 114 -13.91 -15.68 9.95
N PRO A 115 -13.23 -16.50 9.11
CA PRO A 115 -13.44 -17.95 9.12
C PRO A 115 -13.09 -18.60 10.46
N PHE A 116 -12.04 -18.14 11.16
CA PHE A 116 -11.68 -18.63 12.49
C PHE A 116 -12.83 -18.45 13.48
N GLY A 117 -13.37 -17.23 13.59
CA GLY A 117 -14.48 -16.91 14.48
C GLY A 117 -15.76 -17.68 14.17
N PHE A 118 -15.99 -17.98 12.88
CA PHE A 118 -17.16 -18.73 12.42
C PHE A 118 -17.05 -20.24 12.70
N LEU A 119 -15.91 -20.85 12.39
CA LEU A 119 -15.70 -22.30 12.45
C LEU A 119 -15.45 -22.82 13.88
N LEU A 120 -14.82 -22.01 14.74
CA LEU A 120 -14.46 -22.42 16.10
C LEU A 120 -15.65 -22.93 16.96
N PRO A 121 -16.81 -22.23 17.04
CA PRO A 121 -17.97 -22.72 17.80
C PRO A 121 -18.66 -23.94 17.18
N ILE A 122 -18.45 -24.20 15.89
CA ILE A 122 -18.96 -25.38 15.18
C ILE A 122 -18.12 -26.60 15.55
N CYS A 123 -16.79 -26.46 15.51
CA CYS A 123 -15.86 -27.55 15.80
C CYS A 123 -15.85 -27.93 17.28
N PHE A 124 -15.89 -26.94 18.18
CA PHE A 124 -15.70 -27.14 19.61
C PHE A 124 -16.95 -26.77 20.40
N GLY A 125 -17.74 -27.78 20.77
CA GLY A 125 -18.99 -27.57 21.52
C GLY A 125 -18.85 -26.85 22.87
N LYS A 126 -17.65 -26.81 23.46
CA LYS A 126 -17.33 -26.11 24.72
C LYS A 126 -17.04 -24.60 24.53
N ILE A 127 -16.81 -24.16 23.29
CA ILE A 127 -16.42 -22.80 22.91
C ILE A 127 -17.55 -22.16 22.08
N LYS A 128 -18.71 -21.96 22.70
CA LYS A 128 -19.88 -21.33 22.03
C LYS A 128 -20.22 -19.92 22.53
N ARG A 129 -19.55 -19.49 23.60
CA ARG A 129 -19.76 -18.16 24.20
C ARG A 129 -18.86 -17.16 23.47
N ALA A 130 -19.44 -16.02 23.08
CA ALA A 130 -18.77 -14.94 22.37
C ALA A 130 -17.37 -14.62 22.94
N TRP A 131 -17.30 -14.31 24.24
CA TRP A 131 -16.03 -13.93 24.90
C TRP A 131 -14.93 -14.99 24.79
N LYS A 132 -15.27 -16.29 24.74
CA LYS A 132 -14.25 -17.34 24.58
C LYS A 132 -13.67 -17.32 23.17
N ILE A 133 -14.50 -17.03 22.17
CA ILE A 133 -14.08 -16.96 20.78
C ILE A 133 -13.24 -15.69 20.57
N TYR A 134 -13.63 -14.58 21.22
CA TYR A 134 -12.86 -13.34 21.18
C TYR A 134 -11.47 -13.54 21.82
N LEU A 135 -11.42 -14.20 22.98
CA LEU A 135 -10.17 -14.54 23.65
C LEU A 135 -9.31 -15.51 22.82
N CYS A 136 -9.91 -16.50 22.16
CA CYS A 136 -9.19 -17.38 21.24
C CYS A 136 -8.67 -16.63 20.01
N GLY A 137 -9.44 -15.69 19.45
CA GLY A 137 -9.03 -14.84 18.33
C GLY A 137 -7.84 -13.97 18.70
N PHE A 138 -7.95 -13.24 19.82
CA PHE A 138 -6.86 -12.44 20.38
C PHE A 138 -5.61 -13.28 20.66
N GLY A 139 -5.76 -14.43 21.34
CA GLY A 139 -4.64 -15.29 21.65
C GLY A 139 -3.97 -15.90 20.42
N PHE A 140 -4.74 -16.21 19.36
CA PHE A 140 -4.19 -16.71 18.11
C PHE A 140 -3.46 -15.62 17.32
N ALA A 141 -4.03 -14.41 17.26
CA ALA A 141 -3.37 -13.26 16.65
C ALA A 141 -2.06 -12.91 17.38
N LEU A 142 -2.10 -12.79 18.70
CA LEU A 142 -0.91 -12.57 19.52
C LEU A 142 0.15 -13.66 19.32
N PHE A 143 -0.26 -14.93 19.21
CA PHE A 143 0.66 -16.02 18.93
C PHE A 143 1.38 -15.83 17.58
N ILE A 144 0.65 -15.43 16.53
CA ILE A 144 1.24 -15.19 15.20
C ILE A 144 2.28 -14.07 15.29
N GLU A 145 1.92 -12.93 15.86
CA GLU A 145 2.84 -11.77 15.98
C GLU A 145 4.09 -12.12 16.80
N VAL A 146 3.93 -12.82 17.92
CA VAL A 146 5.06 -13.26 18.75
C VAL A 146 5.97 -14.22 17.98
N VAL A 147 5.41 -15.13 17.19
CA VAL A 147 6.21 -16.03 16.34
C VAL A 147 6.94 -15.26 15.24
N GLN A 148 6.30 -14.27 14.60
CA GLN A 148 6.95 -13.41 13.60
C GLN A 148 8.13 -12.64 14.21
N LEU A 149 7.93 -12.07 15.40
CA LEU A 149 8.96 -11.35 16.15
C LEU A 149 10.16 -12.24 16.48
N ILE A 150 9.92 -13.43 17.05
CA ILE A 150 10.97 -14.39 17.43
C ILE A 150 11.71 -14.92 16.20
N THR A 151 10.99 -15.19 15.11
CA THR A 151 11.58 -15.78 13.90
C THR A 151 12.19 -14.75 12.94
N GLY A 152 11.97 -13.46 13.17
CA GLY A 152 12.44 -12.37 12.31
C GLY A 152 11.81 -12.37 10.91
N ARG A 153 10.62 -12.96 10.76
CA ARG A 153 9.92 -13.08 9.46
C ARG A 153 8.84 -12.03 9.23
N GLY A 154 8.76 -11.01 10.08
CA GLY A 154 7.79 -9.93 9.98
C GLY A 154 7.99 -8.90 11.10
N VAL A 155 7.12 -7.89 11.09
CA VAL A 155 7.00 -6.88 12.14
C VAL A 155 5.85 -7.30 13.04
N PHE A 156 6.07 -7.34 14.35
CA PHE A 156 5.02 -7.43 15.35
C PHE A 156 4.20 -6.15 15.27
N GLU A 157 2.94 -6.25 14.85
CA GLU A 157 2.06 -5.11 14.69
C GLU A 157 0.88 -5.18 15.66
N THR A 158 0.77 -4.17 16.52
CA THR A 158 -0.36 -4.06 17.44
C THR A 158 -1.70 -3.99 16.70
N ASP A 159 -1.71 -3.34 15.53
CA ASP A 159 -2.89 -3.18 14.68
C ASP A 159 -3.35 -4.52 14.10
N ASP A 160 -2.43 -5.44 13.80
CA ASP A 160 -2.78 -6.77 13.30
C ASP A 160 -3.46 -7.61 14.37
N ILE A 161 -3.03 -7.51 15.63
CA ILE A 161 -3.74 -8.15 16.75
C ILE A 161 -5.17 -7.62 16.87
N ILE A 162 -5.35 -6.30 16.75
CA ILE A 162 -6.66 -5.65 16.82
C ILE A 162 -7.54 -6.11 15.65
N ASN A 163 -7.04 -6.02 14.42
CA ASN A 163 -7.75 -6.36 13.18
C ASN A 163 -8.18 -7.82 13.17
N ASN A 164 -7.26 -8.73 13.46
CA ASN A 164 -7.52 -10.16 13.53
C ASN A 164 -8.54 -10.50 14.64
N THR A 165 -8.47 -9.82 15.79
CA THR A 165 -9.45 -10.00 16.87
C THR A 165 -10.85 -9.54 16.43
N ILE A 166 -10.96 -8.37 15.77
CA ILE A 166 -12.22 -7.88 15.19
C ILE A 166 -12.76 -8.89 14.16
N GLY A 167 -11.89 -9.44 13.31
CA GLY A 167 -12.24 -10.50 12.36
C GLY A 167 -12.88 -11.71 13.04
N ALA A 168 -12.28 -12.21 14.12
CA ALA A 168 -12.85 -13.32 14.90
C ALA A 168 -14.20 -12.95 15.54
N MET A 169 -14.36 -11.69 15.99
CA MET A 169 -15.63 -11.20 16.53
C MET A 169 -16.74 -11.18 15.46
N ILE A 170 -16.42 -10.68 14.26
CA ILE A 170 -17.32 -10.67 13.10
C ILE A 170 -17.69 -12.10 12.69
N GLY A 171 -16.71 -13.01 12.64
CA GLY A 171 -16.94 -14.42 12.35
C GLY A 171 -17.93 -15.08 13.31
N TYR A 172 -17.84 -14.76 14.61
CA TYR A 172 -18.84 -15.23 15.58
C TYR A 172 -20.23 -14.64 15.34
N GLY A 173 -20.29 -13.35 14.97
CA GLY A 173 -21.51 -12.68 14.55
C GLY A 173 -22.19 -13.45 13.40
N LEU A 174 -21.46 -13.76 12.34
CA LEU A 174 -21.96 -14.54 11.20
C LEU A 174 -22.42 -15.95 11.62
N PHE A 175 -21.67 -16.62 12.49
CA PHE A 175 -22.07 -17.92 13.05
C PHE A 175 -23.40 -17.81 13.82
N SER A 176 -23.59 -16.76 14.60
CA SER A 176 -24.80 -16.57 15.39
C SER A 176 -26.05 -16.41 14.52
N VAL A 177 -25.93 -15.70 13.39
CA VAL A 177 -26.99 -15.55 12.38
C VAL A 177 -27.25 -16.88 11.67
N ALA A 178 -26.19 -17.55 11.19
CA ALA A 178 -26.32 -18.86 10.53
C ALA A 178 -27.03 -19.88 11.43
N ARG A 179 -26.71 -19.90 12.74
CA ARG A 179 -27.36 -20.75 13.72
C ARG A 179 -28.83 -20.36 13.93
N LEU A 180 -29.16 -19.07 13.98
CA LEU A 180 -30.54 -18.59 14.10
C LEU A 180 -31.38 -19.03 12.89
N ILE A 181 -30.86 -18.84 11.68
CA ILE A 181 -31.50 -19.26 10.43
C ILE A 181 -31.70 -20.77 10.42
N PHE A 182 -30.67 -21.55 10.77
CA PHE A 182 -30.75 -23.01 10.81
C PHE A 182 -31.88 -23.50 11.73
N VAL A 183 -31.96 -22.96 12.96
CA VAL A 183 -33.03 -23.31 13.90
C VAL A 183 -34.40 -22.89 13.39
N ALA A 184 -34.52 -21.72 12.77
CA ALA A 184 -35.80 -21.27 12.19
C ALA A 184 -36.27 -22.18 11.05
N VAL A 185 -35.37 -22.62 10.16
CA VAL A 185 -35.68 -23.53 9.05
C VAL A 185 -36.07 -24.92 9.57
N CYS A 186 -35.32 -25.48 10.52
CA CYS A 186 -35.65 -26.78 11.13
C CYS A 186 -36.98 -26.75 11.88
N SER A 187 -37.29 -25.64 12.55
CA SER A 187 -38.58 -25.48 13.26
C SER A 187 -39.76 -25.45 12.29
N ARG A 188 -39.62 -24.84 11.10
CA ARG A 188 -40.67 -24.83 10.06
C ARG A 188 -40.91 -26.21 9.45
N LYS A 189 -39.85 -26.96 9.13
CA LYS A 189 -39.97 -28.33 8.61
C LYS A 189 -40.76 -29.23 9.57
N LYS A 190 -40.49 -29.15 10.87
CA LYS A 190 -41.19 -29.95 11.88
C LYS A 190 -42.69 -29.62 11.98
N VAL A 191 -43.09 -28.36 11.79
CA VAL A 191 -44.52 -27.99 11.76
C VAL A 191 -45.20 -28.57 10.53
N GLN A 192 -44.52 -28.58 9.38
CA GLN A 192 -45.06 -29.10 8.13
C GLN A 192 -45.15 -30.64 8.13
N ASP A 193 -44.14 -31.33 8.67
CA ASP A 193 -44.15 -32.80 8.82
C ASP A 193 -45.24 -33.24 9.81
N ASN A 194 -45.40 -32.52 10.94
CA ASN A 194 -46.46 -32.79 11.91
C ASN A 194 -47.88 -32.53 11.37
N THR A 195 -48.07 -31.64 10.39
CA THR A 195 -49.37 -31.46 9.71
C THR A 195 -49.66 -32.54 8.67
N ASN A 196 -48.64 -33.28 8.22
CA ASN A 196 -48.78 -34.31 7.20
C ASN A 196 -48.81 -35.75 7.79
N GLU A 197 -48.34 -35.96 9.03
CA GLU A 197 -48.42 -37.24 9.72
C GLU A 197 -49.69 -37.38 10.58
N VAL A 198 -50.79 -37.83 9.96
CA VAL A 198 -51.86 -38.59 10.63
C VAL A 198 -51.62 -40.08 10.39
N SER A 199 -50.56 -40.64 10.95
CA SER A 199 -50.38 -42.10 11.07
C SER A 199 -49.19 -42.37 11.97
N GLY A 200 -49.46 -42.83 13.20
CA GLY A 200 -48.48 -42.96 14.25
C GLY A 200 -47.37 -43.96 13.94
N VAL A 201 -46.14 -43.48 13.91
CA VAL A 201 -44.94 -44.21 14.35
C VAL A 201 -43.99 -43.19 14.97
N ALA A 202 -43.65 -43.37 16.24
CA ALA A 202 -42.72 -42.51 16.97
C ALA A 202 -41.30 -42.65 16.39
N HIS A 203 -40.79 -41.60 15.75
CA HIS A 203 -39.39 -41.52 15.31
C HIS A 203 -38.53 -40.75 16.32
N ASP A 204 -37.40 -41.39 16.65
CA ASP A 204 -36.30 -41.01 17.54
C ASP A 204 -36.16 -39.49 17.83
N GLU A 205 -36.64 -39.10 19.01
CA GLU A 205 -36.62 -37.74 19.55
C GLU A 205 -35.21 -37.35 20.04
N ASN A 206 -34.30 -36.79 19.22
CA ASN A 206 -33.06 -36.23 19.80
C ASN A 206 -32.33 -35.08 19.06
N VAL A 207 -32.79 -34.59 17.90
CA VAL A 207 -31.95 -33.65 17.10
C VAL A 207 -32.35 -32.17 17.21
N CYS A 208 -33.54 -31.85 17.69
CA CYS A 208 -34.02 -30.46 17.81
C CYS A 208 -34.72 -30.21 19.15
N GLU A 209 -33.98 -30.32 20.26
CA GLU A 209 -34.40 -29.60 21.47
C GLU A 209 -34.56 -28.11 21.13
N ARG A 210 -35.69 -27.52 21.53
CA ARG A 210 -36.02 -26.09 21.37
C ARG A 210 -34.90 -25.24 21.99
N GLN A 211 -33.87 -24.94 21.20
CA GLN A 211 -32.87 -23.97 21.58
C GLN A 211 -33.50 -22.59 21.42
N ASN A 212 -33.89 -21.98 22.54
CA ASN A 212 -34.35 -20.60 22.59
C ASN A 212 -33.17 -19.68 22.24
N ILE A 213 -32.93 -19.45 20.94
CA ILE A 213 -31.92 -18.51 20.47
C ILE A 213 -32.48 -17.09 20.62
N SER A 214 -31.86 -16.30 21.48
CA SER A 214 -32.23 -14.91 21.69
C SER A 214 -31.82 -14.06 20.49
N ILE A 215 -32.79 -13.50 19.75
CA ILE A 215 -32.56 -12.54 18.66
C ILE A 215 -31.72 -11.35 19.16
N ARG A 216 -31.99 -10.86 20.38
CA ARG A 216 -31.19 -9.79 21.01
C ARG A 216 -29.71 -10.14 21.09
N LYS A 217 -29.36 -11.38 21.47
CA LYS A 217 -27.95 -11.82 21.52
C LYS A 217 -27.33 -11.91 20.12
N CYS A 218 -28.12 -12.28 19.11
CA CYS A 218 -27.69 -12.29 17.71
C CYS A 218 -27.39 -10.87 17.21
N LEU A 219 -28.28 -9.91 17.49
CA LEU A 219 -28.09 -8.49 17.16
C LEU A 219 -26.86 -7.90 17.85
N VAL A 220 -26.67 -8.18 19.15
CA VAL A 220 -25.47 -7.73 19.88
C VAL A 220 -24.20 -8.33 19.26
N ALA A 221 -24.24 -9.57 18.77
CA ALA A 221 -23.10 -10.18 18.10
C ALA A 221 -22.76 -9.54 16.74
N GLN A 222 -23.63 -8.70 16.17
CA GLN A 222 -23.36 -7.94 14.94
C GLN A 222 -22.72 -6.57 15.20
N LEU A 223 -22.67 -6.10 16.46
CA LEU A 223 -22.09 -4.79 16.78
C LEU A 223 -20.66 -4.61 16.24
N PRO A 224 -19.76 -5.62 16.30
CA PRO A 224 -18.42 -5.48 15.73
C PRO A 224 -18.46 -5.23 14.22
N LEU A 225 -19.27 -5.98 13.46
CA LEU A 225 -19.41 -5.80 12.01
C LEU A 225 -19.99 -4.42 11.67
N ALA A 226 -21.04 -4.02 12.37
CA ALA A 226 -21.68 -2.73 12.15
C ALA A 226 -20.72 -1.58 12.46
N PHE A 227 -19.99 -1.65 13.58
CA PHE A 227 -19.00 -0.65 13.95
C PHE A 227 -17.87 -0.57 12.93
N THR A 228 -17.33 -1.71 12.47
CA THR A 228 -16.29 -1.73 11.43
C THR A 228 -16.79 -1.07 10.15
N ILE A 229 -17.99 -1.43 9.65
CA ILE A 229 -18.54 -0.83 8.43
C ILE A 229 -18.72 0.69 8.60
N ILE A 230 -19.29 1.13 9.73
CA ILE A 230 -19.51 2.55 10.00
C ILE A 230 -18.19 3.30 10.10
N ALA A 231 -17.19 2.74 10.78
CA ALA A 231 -15.89 3.39 10.96
C ALA A 231 -15.17 3.59 9.62
N PHE A 232 -15.07 2.54 8.79
CA PHE A 232 -14.48 2.66 7.46
C PHE A 232 -15.31 3.61 6.58
N ALA A 233 -16.64 3.48 6.56
CA ALA A 233 -17.49 4.38 5.78
C ALA A 233 -17.31 5.85 6.19
N ALA A 234 -17.22 6.14 7.50
CA ALA A 234 -16.98 7.48 8.00
C ALA A 234 -15.64 8.03 7.51
N VAL A 235 -14.56 7.24 7.57
CA VAL A 235 -13.24 7.62 7.05
C VAL A 235 -13.32 8.01 5.58
N PHE A 236 -13.89 7.16 4.72
CA PHE A 236 -14.00 7.44 3.29
C PHE A 236 -14.95 8.62 2.99
N ILE A 237 -16.03 8.80 3.75
CA ILE A 237 -16.93 9.94 3.61
C ILE A 237 -16.21 11.25 3.97
N VAL A 238 -15.51 11.27 5.11
CA VAL A 238 -14.74 12.45 5.55
C VAL A 238 -13.70 12.79 4.49
N TYR A 239 -12.87 11.82 4.09
CA TYR A 239 -11.85 12.05 3.06
C TYR A 239 -12.46 12.58 1.75
N ASN A 240 -13.52 11.95 1.24
CA ASN A 240 -14.15 12.38 0.00
C ASN A 240 -14.82 13.76 0.09
N SER A 241 -15.16 14.21 1.31
CA SER A 241 -15.72 15.55 1.54
C SER A 241 -14.68 16.66 1.64
N MET A 242 -13.40 16.33 1.86
CA MET A 242 -12.32 17.32 1.90
C MET A 242 -12.05 17.85 0.48
N GLU A 243 -11.66 19.12 0.34
CA GLU A 243 -11.22 19.67 -0.95
C GLU A 243 -9.86 19.05 -1.33
N TYR A 244 -8.90 19.15 -0.41
CA TYR A 244 -7.54 18.62 -0.55
C TYR A 244 -7.39 17.22 0.03
N GLY A 245 -6.36 16.51 -0.42
CA GLY A 245 -5.90 15.25 0.15
C GLY A 245 -5.04 15.44 1.40
N ASN A 246 -4.62 14.31 1.95
CA ASN A 246 -3.72 14.27 3.09
C ASN A 246 -2.26 14.35 2.62
N LEU A 247 -1.39 14.90 3.46
CA LEU A 247 0.05 14.95 3.21
C LEU A 247 0.73 13.79 3.91
N SER A 248 1.58 13.05 3.19
CA SER A 248 2.41 11.99 3.77
C SER A 248 3.47 12.51 4.74
N ILE A 249 3.78 13.82 4.67
CA ILE A 249 4.71 14.52 5.57
C ILE A 249 4.07 14.92 6.92
N ASP A 250 2.78 14.64 7.11
CA ASP A 250 2.11 14.90 8.38
C ASP A 250 2.60 13.95 9.48
N ASN A 251 2.64 14.46 10.71
CA ASN A 251 3.21 13.72 11.82
C ASN A 251 2.26 12.64 12.37
N ILE A 252 2.67 11.37 12.30
CA ILE A 252 1.94 10.25 12.91
C ILE A 252 2.02 10.29 14.44
N SER A 253 3.17 10.70 14.96
CA SER A 253 3.44 10.93 16.38
C SER A 253 4.37 12.13 16.54
N ASN A 254 4.24 12.88 17.63
CA ASN A 254 5.16 13.98 17.91
C ASN A 254 6.57 13.44 18.15
N GLN A 255 7.55 14.15 17.59
CA GLN A 255 8.97 13.91 17.82
C GLN A 255 9.41 14.59 19.11
N ASN A 256 10.29 13.94 19.86
CA ASN A 256 10.90 14.53 21.05
C ASN A 256 12.31 14.99 20.69
N VAL A 257 12.41 16.20 20.15
CA VAL A 257 13.63 16.76 19.56
C VAL A 257 13.80 18.19 20.07
N ASP A 258 15.04 18.55 20.42
CA ASP A 258 15.38 19.93 20.76
C ASP A 258 15.65 20.72 19.47
N VAL A 259 14.91 21.80 19.23
CA VAL A 259 14.99 22.57 17.97
C VAL A 259 15.53 23.95 18.27
N SER A 260 16.56 24.36 17.55
CA SER A 260 17.16 25.69 17.63
C SER A 260 17.46 26.26 16.24
N MET A 261 17.77 27.55 16.18
CA MET A 261 18.11 28.26 14.94
C MET A 261 19.61 28.51 14.87
N ALA A 262 20.19 28.41 13.68
CA ALA A 262 21.54 28.89 13.41
C ALA A 262 21.61 30.43 13.47
N ASP A 263 22.78 30.96 13.77
CA ASP A 263 23.02 32.41 13.80
C ASP A 263 22.71 33.05 12.44
N GLY A 264 21.97 34.16 12.46
CA GLY A 264 21.66 34.95 11.26
C GLY A 264 20.44 34.48 10.46
N VAL A 265 19.73 33.44 10.91
CA VAL A 265 18.47 33.03 10.31
C VAL A 265 17.32 33.83 10.91
N SER A 266 16.54 34.50 10.07
CA SER A 266 15.32 35.23 10.45
C SER A 266 14.10 34.57 9.83
N LEU A 267 13.01 34.50 10.58
CA LEU A 267 11.72 33.95 10.11
C LEU A 267 10.74 35.09 9.88
N ALA A 268 9.95 35.00 8.81
CA ALA A 268 8.85 35.90 8.55
C ALA A 268 7.70 35.69 9.57
N ASP A 269 7.17 36.78 10.12
CA ASP A 269 6.00 36.79 11.02
C ASP A 269 4.66 36.82 10.25
N GLU A 270 4.69 37.14 8.95
CA GLU A 270 3.52 37.21 8.07
C GLU A 270 3.81 36.41 6.80
N ALA A 271 2.77 35.89 6.15
CA ALA A 271 2.88 35.18 4.89
C ALA A 271 1.80 35.63 3.90
N ASP A 272 2.20 35.79 2.64
CA ASP A 272 1.27 36.06 1.54
C ASP A 272 0.57 34.75 1.09
N PRO A 273 -0.67 34.83 0.57
CA PRO A 273 -1.35 33.66 0.02
C PRO A 273 -0.56 33.01 -1.13
N LEU A 274 -0.44 31.68 -1.07
CA LEU A 274 0.31 30.89 -2.04
C LEU A 274 -0.63 30.09 -2.95
N ASP A 275 -0.19 29.82 -4.17
CA ASP A 275 -0.91 28.95 -5.10
C ASP A 275 -0.80 27.49 -4.68
N VAL A 276 -1.92 26.77 -4.72
CA VAL A 276 -1.97 25.30 -4.81
C VAL A 276 -1.96 24.95 -6.30
N TYR A 277 -1.21 23.91 -6.65
CA TYR A 277 -1.06 23.44 -8.02
C TYR A 277 -1.76 22.11 -8.25
N THR A 278 -2.03 21.82 -9.52
CA THR A 278 -2.47 20.50 -9.97
C THR A 278 -1.56 20.00 -11.08
N ILE A 279 -1.39 18.69 -11.13
CA ILE A 279 -0.78 17.99 -12.25
C ILE A 279 -1.89 17.49 -13.19
N HIS A 280 -1.66 17.60 -14.50
CA HIS A 280 -2.51 16.93 -15.48
C HIS A 280 -2.25 15.42 -15.48
N ARG A 281 -3.32 14.62 -15.35
CA ARG A 281 -3.23 13.17 -15.54
C ARG A 281 -3.72 12.83 -16.95
N ALA A 282 -2.81 12.36 -17.79
CA ALA A 282 -3.11 11.95 -19.15
C ALA A 282 -4.07 10.76 -19.18
N THR A 283 -5.00 10.79 -20.14
CA THR A 283 -5.81 9.63 -20.53
C THR A 283 -5.01 8.67 -21.41
N GLU A 284 -5.50 7.44 -21.58
CA GLU A 284 -4.91 6.48 -22.54
C GLU A 284 -4.85 7.06 -23.96
N ASP A 285 -5.88 7.81 -24.36
CA ASP A 285 -5.94 8.48 -25.67
C ASP A 285 -4.88 9.59 -25.80
N GLU A 286 -4.73 10.45 -24.77
CA GLU A 286 -3.69 11.50 -24.76
C GLU A 286 -2.28 10.90 -24.76
N ALA A 287 -2.05 9.81 -24.01
CA ALA A 287 -0.77 9.10 -24.02
C ALA A 287 -0.47 8.49 -25.39
N ARG A 288 -1.50 7.97 -26.08
CA ARG A 288 -1.39 7.45 -27.44
C ARG A 288 -1.09 8.55 -28.46
N GLU A 289 -1.77 9.69 -28.36
CA GLU A 289 -1.52 10.86 -29.22
C GLU A 289 -0.08 11.37 -29.05
N LEU A 290 0.42 11.40 -27.82
CA LEU A 290 1.79 11.75 -27.51
C LEU A 290 2.77 10.77 -28.18
N ALA A 291 2.58 9.45 -27.99
CA ALA A 291 3.44 8.43 -28.60
C ALA A 291 3.40 8.46 -30.14
N ASP A 292 2.23 8.65 -30.73
CA ASP A 292 2.05 8.77 -32.19
C ASP A 292 2.78 10.01 -32.72
N GLY A 293 2.75 11.12 -31.98
CA GLY A 293 3.49 12.34 -32.29
C GLY A 293 4.99 12.11 -32.41
N TYR A 294 5.58 11.31 -31.52
CA TYR A 294 7.00 10.93 -31.58
C TYR A 294 7.28 9.93 -32.72
N PHE A 295 6.53 8.84 -32.82
CA PHE A 295 6.75 7.81 -33.84
C PHE A 295 6.58 8.36 -35.27
N SER A 296 5.67 9.29 -35.47
CA SER A 296 5.49 10.01 -36.74
C SER A 296 6.74 10.77 -37.18
N LYS A 297 7.59 11.27 -36.26
CA LYS A 297 8.87 11.91 -36.60
C LYS A 297 9.87 10.94 -37.21
N TYR A 298 9.72 9.65 -36.92
CA TYR A 298 10.54 8.56 -37.44
C TYR A 298 9.85 7.82 -38.59
N GLY A 299 8.64 8.23 -39.00
CA GLY A 299 7.89 7.64 -40.09
C GLY A 299 7.34 6.24 -39.80
N VAL A 300 7.21 5.86 -38.54
CA VAL A 300 6.68 4.57 -38.09
C VAL A 300 5.35 4.74 -37.37
N LEU A 301 4.58 3.67 -37.26
CA LEU A 301 3.27 3.65 -36.59
C LEU A 301 3.38 2.87 -35.27
N ILE A 302 2.42 3.09 -34.37
CA ILE A 302 2.25 2.26 -33.16
C ILE A 302 1.86 0.83 -33.57
N ASP A 303 2.57 -0.16 -33.02
CA ASP A 303 2.20 -1.57 -33.08
C ASP A 303 1.31 -1.92 -31.87
N ASP A 304 -0.01 -1.83 -32.09
CA ASP A 304 -1.03 -2.13 -31.07
C ASP A 304 -0.90 -3.55 -30.48
N SER A 305 -0.32 -4.51 -31.23
CA SER A 305 -0.17 -5.89 -30.76
C SER A 305 0.89 -6.06 -29.68
N LYS A 306 1.78 -5.06 -29.53
CA LYS A 306 2.89 -5.05 -28.57
C LYS A 306 2.68 -4.02 -27.44
N THR A 307 1.58 -3.28 -27.45
CA THR A 307 1.33 -2.24 -26.45
C THR A 307 1.03 -2.86 -25.09
N ASP A 308 1.78 -2.43 -24.06
CA ASP A 308 1.59 -2.89 -22.69
C ASP A 308 0.96 -1.77 -21.85
N ILE A 309 -0.24 -2.04 -21.30
CA ILE A 309 -1.01 -1.08 -20.52
C ILE A 309 -0.92 -1.43 -19.02
N TYR A 310 -0.55 -0.43 -18.22
CA TYR A 310 -0.49 -0.50 -16.75
C TYR A 310 -1.42 0.56 -16.13
N ASP A 311 -1.56 0.53 -14.80
CA ASP A 311 -2.47 1.42 -14.07
C ASP A 311 -1.98 2.89 -14.06
N ASP A 312 -0.66 3.08 -14.18
CA ASP A 312 0.07 4.35 -14.05
C ASP A 312 0.88 4.72 -15.30
N THR A 313 1.10 3.79 -16.22
CA THR A 313 1.90 3.99 -17.42
C THR A 313 1.41 3.14 -18.59
N ILE A 314 1.75 3.55 -19.80
CA ILE A 314 1.54 2.78 -21.02
C ILE A 314 2.82 2.73 -21.83
N ILE A 315 3.15 1.55 -22.36
CA ILE A 315 4.33 1.32 -23.16
C ILE A 315 3.89 1.03 -24.59
N PHE A 316 4.26 1.92 -25.49
CA PHE A 316 4.04 1.76 -26.92
C PHE A 316 5.32 1.29 -27.60
N TYR A 317 5.18 0.38 -28.55
CA TYR A 317 6.24 -0.02 -29.46
C TYR A 317 5.86 0.37 -30.88
N SER A 318 6.86 0.75 -31.68
CA SER A 318 6.62 1.01 -33.09
C SER A 318 6.56 -0.27 -33.91
N THR A 319 6.01 -0.17 -35.12
CA THR A 319 6.32 -1.10 -36.22
C THR A 319 7.84 -1.14 -36.45
N SER A 320 8.35 -2.25 -36.99
CA SER A 320 9.78 -2.42 -37.26
C SER A 320 10.33 -1.31 -38.16
N LEU A 321 11.51 -0.79 -37.82
CA LEU A 321 12.27 0.21 -38.55
C LEU A 321 13.01 -0.39 -39.76
N ASP A 322 13.38 -1.66 -39.65
CA ASP A 322 14.20 -2.39 -40.62
C ASP A 322 13.77 -3.86 -40.74
N ASP A 323 14.38 -4.56 -41.70
CA ASP A 323 14.18 -5.99 -41.95
C ASP A 323 14.74 -6.88 -40.81
N GLU A 324 15.57 -6.32 -39.92
CA GLU A 324 16.14 -7.01 -38.76
C GLU A 324 15.21 -6.97 -37.54
N GLY A 325 14.17 -6.14 -37.59
CA GLY A 325 13.12 -6.06 -36.58
C GLY A 325 13.36 -5.04 -35.48
N SER A 326 14.32 -4.12 -35.66
CA SER A 326 14.56 -3.01 -34.73
C SER A 326 13.30 -2.17 -34.57
N ASN A 327 13.00 -1.72 -33.36
CA ASN A 327 11.82 -0.89 -33.10
C ASN A 327 12.14 0.25 -32.13
N LEU A 328 11.20 1.19 -32.04
CA LEU A 328 11.20 2.25 -31.03
C LEU A 328 10.28 1.85 -29.89
N SER A 329 10.58 2.34 -28.68
CA SER A 329 9.63 2.27 -27.57
C SER A 329 9.45 3.62 -26.90
N ILE A 330 8.23 3.89 -26.46
CA ILE A 330 7.87 5.03 -25.63
C ILE A 330 7.10 4.54 -24.42
N TRP A 331 7.62 4.88 -23.25
CA TRP A 331 6.91 4.74 -21.97
C TRP A 331 6.30 6.09 -21.67
N CYS A 332 4.99 6.13 -21.43
CA CYS A 332 4.26 7.34 -21.06
C CYS A 332 3.57 7.10 -19.72
N ASP A 333 4.07 7.76 -18.68
CA ASP A 333 3.41 7.76 -17.38
C ASP A 333 2.24 8.75 -17.42
N TYR A 334 1.10 8.42 -16.81
CA TYR A 334 -0.08 9.26 -16.91
C TYR A 334 0.03 10.55 -16.09
N GLU A 335 0.66 10.50 -14.92
CA GLU A 335 0.70 11.62 -13.99
C GLU A 335 1.80 12.61 -14.38
N GLY A 336 1.41 13.79 -14.85
CA GLY A 336 2.35 14.82 -15.28
C GLY A 336 3.15 14.34 -16.47
N PRO A 337 2.48 14.01 -17.59
CA PRO A 337 2.88 12.97 -18.52
C PRO A 337 4.38 12.97 -18.83
N THR A 338 5.11 12.07 -18.17
CA THR A 338 6.55 11.87 -18.35
C THR A 338 6.79 10.82 -19.41
N VAL A 339 7.91 10.94 -20.11
CA VAL A 339 8.20 10.15 -21.32
C VAL A 339 9.59 9.54 -21.23
N SER A 340 9.69 8.23 -21.48
CA SER A 340 10.97 7.58 -21.74
C SER A 340 10.98 7.00 -23.14
N PHE A 341 11.89 7.46 -23.98
CA PHE A 341 12.05 7.02 -25.36
C PHE A 341 13.35 6.25 -25.53
N THR A 342 13.28 5.13 -26.26
CA THR A 342 14.44 4.31 -26.61
C THR A 342 14.37 3.94 -28.09
N ASP A 343 15.48 4.17 -28.80
CA ASP A 343 15.70 3.66 -30.16
C ASP A 343 16.58 2.40 -30.11
N PHE A 344 15.97 1.22 -30.23
CA PHE A 344 16.70 -0.05 -30.14
C PHE A 344 17.64 -0.31 -31.33
N SER A 345 17.52 0.45 -32.44
CA SER A 345 18.42 0.26 -33.59
C SER A 345 19.85 0.75 -33.32
N ASN A 346 20.08 1.49 -32.23
CA ASN A 346 21.36 2.17 -31.97
C ASN A 346 22.04 1.69 -30.67
N ILE A 347 21.63 0.56 -30.10
CA ILE A 347 22.14 0.09 -28.79
C ILE A 347 23.48 -0.67 -28.90
N ASP A 348 23.80 -1.26 -30.06
CA ASP A 348 24.93 -2.21 -30.20
C ASP A 348 26.24 -1.61 -30.75
N ASP A 349 26.31 -0.32 -31.05
CA ASP A 349 27.56 0.29 -31.51
C ASP A 349 28.44 0.71 -30.31
N GLU A 350 29.44 -0.12 -29.97
CA GLU A 350 30.50 0.14 -28.98
C GLU A 350 31.34 1.42 -29.27
N ASN A 351 31.05 2.18 -30.34
CA ASN A 351 31.67 3.45 -30.72
C ASN A 351 30.67 4.62 -30.91
N SER A 352 29.48 4.55 -30.31
CA SER A 352 28.35 5.44 -30.63
C SER A 352 28.28 6.75 -29.83
N TYR A 353 29.24 7.08 -28.98
CA TYR A 353 29.19 8.30 -28.18
C TYR A 353 29.57 9.55 -28.99
N ALA A 354 28.75 10.60 -28.91
CA ALA A 354 29.04 11.88 -29.54
C ALA A 354 30.30 12.55 -28.97
N ASP A 355 30.83 13.55 -29.70
CA ASP A 355 31.87 14.43 -29.20
C ASP A 355 31.46 15.02 -27.83
N ALA A 356 32.41 15.04 -26.89
CA ALA A 356 32.21 15.68 -25.61
C ALA A 356 32.05 17.21 -25.80
N GLY A 357 31.01 17.78 -25.20
CA GLY A 357 30.83 19.24 -25.14
C GLY A 357 29.96 19.85 -26.24
N LEU A 358 28.86 19.18 -26.63
CA LEU A 358 27.81 19.81 -27.45
C LEU A 358 27.21 21.02 -26.70
N SER A 359 26.85 22.06 -27.45
CA SER A 359 26.23 23.27 -26.88
C SER A 359 24.80 23.03 -26.43
N GLU A 360 24.35 23.78 -25.43
CA GLU A 360 22.95 23.76 -24.99
C GLU A 360 21.97 23.97 -26.15
N GLU A 361 22.22 24.98 -26.99
CA GLU A 361 21.38 25.32 -28.14
C GLU A 361 21.16 24.13 -29.07
N PHE A 362 22.22 23.35 -29.35
CA PHE A 362 22.13 22.19 -30.22
C PHE A 362 21.31 21.06 -29.58
N VAL A 363 21.54 20.77 -28.30
CA VAL A 363 20.82 19.71 -27.59
C VAL A 363 19.34 20.06 -27.44
N ARG A 364 19.04 21.32 -27.08
CA ARG A 364 17.68 21.86 -26.96
C ARG A 364 16.92 21.75 -28.28
N GLU A 365 17.52 22.20 -29.39
CA GLU A 365 16.92 22.12 -30.73
C GLU A 365 16.57 20.66 -31.10
N LYS A 366 17.43 19.69 -30.77
CA LYS A 366 17.18 18.26 -31.07
C LYS A 366 15.98 17.72 -30.30
N LEU A 367 15.88 18.03 -29.02
CA LEU A 367 14.76 17.60 -28.17
C LEU A 367 13.45 18.29 -28.57
N GLU A 368 13.47 19.60 -28.83
CA GLU A 368 12.30 20.36 -29.26
C GLU A 368 11.76 19.89 -30.63
N ASN A 369 12.65 19.49 -31.54
CA ASN A 369 12.24 18.90 -32.83
C ASN A 369 11.49 17.56 -32.67
N LEU A 370 11.75 16.82 -31.59
CA LEU A 370 10.98 15.63 -31.20
C LEU A 370 9.66 15.97 -30.50
N GLY A 371 9.43 17.22 -30.13
CA GLY A 371 8.24 17.68 -29.41
C GLY A 371 8.41 17.75 -27.89
N VAL A 372 9.64 17.62 -27.38
CA VAL A 372 9.94 17.80 -25.95
C VAL A 372 9.88 19.29 -25.61
N VAL A 373 9.18 19.64 -24.53
CA VAL A 373 9.04 21.04 -24.08
C VAL A 373 10.03 21.30 -22.95
N ILE A 374 11.05 22.13 -23.23
CA ILE A 374 12.08 22.46 -22.24
C ILE A 374 11.84 23.88 -21.71
N PRO A 375 11.64 24.07 -20.40
CA PRO A 375 11.52 25.41 -19.82
C PRO A 375 12.74 26.30 -20.12
N GLU A 376 12.53 27.60 -20.29
CA GLU A 376 13.62 28.54 -20.57
C GLU A 376 14.62 28.64 -19.41
N ASN A 377 14.15 28.55 -18.17
CA ASN A 377 14.99 28.58 -16.97
C ASN A 377 15.61 27.22 -16.61
N ALA A 378 15.44 26.19 -17.45
CA ALA A 378 16.04 24.89 -17.18
C ALA A 378 17.57 24.97 -17.30
N VAL A 379 18.28 24.51 -16.27
CA VAL A 379 19.75 24.52 -16.21
C VAL A 379 20.29 23.34 -17.01
N PHE A 380 21.10 23.64 -18.03
CA PHE A 380 21.77 22.64 -18.85
C PHE A 380 23.12 22.21 -18.26
N ALA A 381 23.38 20.91 -18.24
CA ALA A 381 24.67 20.35 -17.84
C ALA A 381 24.97 19.02 -18.56
N PRO A 382 26.25 18.71 -18.85
CA PRO A 382 26.66 17.36 -19.22
C PRO A 382 26.52 16.41 -18.01
N ILE A 383 26.26 15.12 -18.27
CA ILE A 383 26.21 14.11 -17.20
C ILE A 383 27.57 13.41 -17.12
N GLU A 384 28.40 13.82 -16.17
CA GLU A 384 29.79 13.33 -16.04
C GLU A 384 29.91 11.84 -15.60
N GLU A 385 28.84 11.28 -15.03
CA GLU A 385 28.79 9.89 -14.59
C GLU A 385 28.69 8.88 -15.74
N TYR A 386 28.31 9.35 -16.94
CA TYR A 386 28.14 8.55 -18.15
C TYR A 386 29.21 8.85 -19.20
N ASP A 387 29.26 8.02 -20.23
CA ASP A 387 30.09 8.25 -21.41
C ASP A 387 29.71 9.56 -22.13
N ALA A 388 30.58 10.06 -23.02
CA ALA A 388 30.35 11.30 -23.75
C ALA A 388 29.00 11.30 -24.52
N GLY A 389 28.37 12.47 -24.66
CA GLY A 389 27.10 12.60 -25.38
C GLY A 389 25.84 12.56 -24.51
N ASN A 390 25.97 12.45 -23.18
CA ASN A 390 24.87 12.50 -22.23
C ASN A 390 24.70 13.89 -21.61
N TYR A 391 23.48 14.41 -21.65
CA TYR A 391 23.14 15.76 -21.19
C TYR A 391 21.85 15.77 -20.37
N ARG A 392 21.74 16.74 -19.46
CA ARG A 392 20.57 16.96 -18.61
C ARG A 392 20.14 18.42 -18.63
N PHE A 393 18.84 18.64 -18.71
CA PHE A 393 18.19 19.90 -18.31
C PHE A 393 17.51 19.68 -16.96
N THR A 394 17.74 20.58 -16.00
CA THR A 394 17.18 20.48 -14.64
C THR A 394 16.36 21.72 -14.31
N ASN A 395 15.19 21.52 -13.71
CA ASN A 395 14.41 22.59 -13.09
C ASN A 395 13.99 22.14 -11.69
N ASP A 396 14.50 22.81 -10.67
CA ASP A 396 14.23 22.47 -9.27
C ASP A 396 13.01 23.21 -8.70
N GLY A 397 12.24 23.91 -9.55
CA GLY A 397 10.98 24.51 -9.19
C GLY A 397 11.09 25.97 -8.80
N GLU A 398 11.30 26.83 -9.80
CA GLU A 398 11.00 28.26 -9.68
C GLU A 398 9.62 28.54 -10.30
N ILE A 399 8.80 29.33 -9.60
CA ILE A 399 7.54 29.83 -10.17
C ILE A 399 7.91 30.87 -11.22
N LEU A 400 7.59 30.59 -12.48
CA LEU A 400 7.82 31.51 -13.58
C LEU A 400 6.85 32.71 -13.49
N ASP A 401 7.17 33.81 -14.17
CA ASP A 401 6.36 35.03 -14.19
C ASP A 401 4.91 34.81 -14.69
N ASP A 402 4.67 33.73 -15.44
CA ASP A 402 3.35 33.30 -15.91
C ASP A 402 2.57 32.44 -14.90
N GLY A 403 3.16 32.20 -13.73
CA GLY A 403 2.61 31.38 -12.65
C GLY A 403 2.79 29.88 -12.86
N LEU A 404 3.39 29.42 -13.96
CA LEU A 404 3.69 28.01 -14.17
C LEU A 404 4.87 27.58 -13.32
N TYR A 405 4.74 26.38 -12.76
CA TYR A 405 5.80 25.74 -11.99
C TYR A 405 6.23 24.49 -12.77
N TYR A 406 7.53 24.33 -12.98
CA TYR A 406 8.13 23.17 -13.63
C TYR A 406 9.11 22.52 -12.67
N LYS A 407 9.02 21.20 -12.53
CA LYS A 407 9.95 20.45 -11.67
C LYS A 407 10.33 19.14 -12.31
N GLY A 408 11.63 18.86 -12.34
CA GLY A 408 12.17 17.58 -12.81
C GLY A 408 13.36 17.76 -13.72
N THR A 409 13.63 16.71 -14.50
CA THR A 409 14.80 16.62 -15.36
C THR A 409 14.45 16.08 -16.71
N ILE A 410 15.14 16.55 -17.74
CA ILE A 410 15.14 15.95 -19.08
C ILE A 410 16.55 15.47 -19.35
N GLU A 411 16.72 14.17 -19.52
CA GLU A 411 18.00 13.55 -19.81
C GLU A 411 18.00 13.00 -21.22
N CYS A 412 19.09 13.13 -21.95
CA CYS A 412 19.21 12.54 -23.28
C CYS A 412 20.63 12.07 -23.59
N CYS A 413 20.71 11.05 -24.43
CA CYS A 413 21.94 10.59 -25.05
C CYS A 413 21.90 10.92 -26.55
N ILE A 414 22.92 11.64 -27.03
CA ILE A 414 23.14 11.93 -28.44
C ILE A 414 24.30 11.07 -28.93
N ASN A 415 24.07 10.35 -30.02
CA ASN A 415 25.09 9.51 -30.62
C ASN A 415 26.03 10.30 -31.54
N SER A 416 27.11 9.67 -32.01
CA SER A 416 28.09 10.26 -32.93
C SER A 416 27.53 10.78 -34.25
N SER A 417 26.33 10.34 -34.67
CA SER A 417 25.62 10.88 -35.84
C SER A 417 24.82 12.15 -35.57
N GLY A 418 24.78 12.61 -34.30
CA GLY A 418 24.00 13.77 -33.87
C GLY A 418 22.49 13.48 -33.75
N LYS A 419 22.12 12.21 -33.58
CA LYS A 419 20.74 11.73 -33.37
C LYS A 419 20.54 11.39 -31.89
N ILE A 420 19.34 11.61 -31.37
CA ILE A 420 18.97 11.16 -30.02
C ILE A 420 18.82 9.64 -30.03
N ALA A 421 19.63 8.95 -29.24
CA ALA A 421 19.60 7.50 -29.06
C ALA A 421 18.53 7.10 -28.03
N ASN A 422 18.44 7.86 -26.94
CA ASN A 422 17.41 7.74 -25.92
C ASN A 422 17.23 9.10 -25.24
N PHE A 423 16.04 9.31 -24.67
CA PHE A 423 15.81 10.41 -23.76
C PHE A 423 14.78 10.02 -22.70
N ARG A 424 14.85 10.69 -21.57
CA ARG A 424 13.90 10.60 -20.48
C ARG A 424 13.48 12.00 -20.09
N ASP A 425 12.24 12.34 -20.41
CA ASP A 425 11.57 13.56 -19.95
C ASP A 425 10.79 13.24 -18.67
N SER A 426 11.32 13.68 -17.53
CA SER A 426 10.67 13.64 -16.22
C SER A 426 10.29 15.05 -15.74
N MET A 427 10.16 16.02 -16.67
CA MET A 427 9.79 17.39 -16.37
C MET A 427 8.28 17.52 -16.24
N ILE A 428 7.79 17.73 -15.03
CA ILE A 428 6.35 17.88 -14.79
C ILE A 428 5.99 19.36 -14.85
N LYS A 429 4.93 19.66 -15.60
CA LYS A 429 4.26 20.96 -15.60
C LYS A 429 3.14 20.99 -14.56
N TYR A 430 3.18 22.00 -13.71
CA TYR A 430 2.21 22.24 -12.66
C TYR A 430 1.40 23.49 -12.99
N THR A 431 0.08 23.36 -12.88
CA THR A 431 -0.85 24.44 -13.25
C THR A 431 -1.47 25.02 -11.98
N PRO A 432 -1.51 26.35 -11.81
CA PRO A 432 -2.19 26.97 -10.67
C PRO A 432 -3.66 26.55 -10.62
N TYR A 433 -4.10 26.10 -9.44
CA TYR A 433 -5.48 25.73 -9.18
C TYR A 433 -6.21 26.82 -8.39
N LYS A 434 -5.63 27.23 -7.25
CA LYS A 434 -6.26 28.16 -6.32
C LYS A 434 -5.24 28.75 -5.35
N LYS A 435 -5.38 30.03 -5.03
CA LYS A 435 -4.64 30.66 -3.92
C LYS A 435 -5.26 30.31 -2.56
N VAL A 436 -4.41 29.98 -1.60
CA VAL A 436 -4.79 29.64 -0.23
C VAL A 436 -4.00 30.49 0.76
N ASP A 437 -4.66 30.83 1.86
CA ASP A 437 -3.97 31.43 3.01
C ASP A 437 -3.05 30.39 3.64
N VAL A 438 -1.86 30.83 4.06
CA VAL A 438 -0.84 29.98 4.66
C VAL A 438 -0.37 30.56 5.99
N ILE A 439 0.09 29.70 6.88
CA ILE A 439 0.73 30.09 8.14
C ILE A 439 2.05 30.80 7.86
N SER A 440 2.54 31.58 8.82
CA SER A 440 3.87 32.22 8.73
C SER A 440 5.01 31.22 8.91
N GLU A 441 6.23 31.58 8.46
CA GLU A 441 7.44 30.79 8.71
C GLU A 441 7.67 30.55 10.21
N LYS A 442 7.32 31.55 11.04
CA LYS A 442 7.40 31.44 12.49
C LYS A 442 6.41 30.43 13.07
N GLU A 443 5.16 30.43 12.61
CA GLU A 443 4.17 29.44 13.04
C GLU A 443 4.54 28.01 12.59
N ALA A 444 5.11 27.87 11.38
CA ALA A 444 5.65 26.60 10.91
C ALA A 444 6.83 26.14 11.78
N TYR A 445 7.71 27.06 12.18
CA TYR A 445 8.82 26.77 13.10
C TYR A 445 8.33 26.39 14.50
N ASP A 446 7.26 27.02 15.01
CA ASP A 446 6.64 26.64 16.29
C ASP A 446 6.06 25.21 16.23
N ARG A 447 5.48 24.81 15.08
CA ARG A 447 5.06 23.42 14.83
C ARG A 447 6.26 22.46 14.84
N LEU A 448 7.37 22.85 14.20
CA LEU A 448 8.62 22.09 14.21
C LEU A 448 9.14 21.89 15.64
N CYS A 449 9.21 22.95 16.44
CA CYS A 449 9.61 22.92 17.85
C CYS A 449 8.68 22.07 18.73
N ALA A 450 7.39 22.01 18.38
CA ALA A 450 6.42 21.13 19.04
C ALA A 450 6.54 19.65 18.61
N GLY A 451 7.50 19.32 17.75
CA GLY A 451 7.72 17.97 17.22
C GLY A 451 6.66 17.52 16.21
N LYS A 452 5.91 18.46 15.60
CA LYS A 452 4.82 18.15 14.66
C LYS A 452 5.33 18.06 13.22
N PHE A 453 6.21 17.10 12.97
CA PHE A 453 6.71 16.80 11.64
C PHE A 453 6.90 15.30 11.44
N TYR A 454 6.83 14.86 10.19
CA TYR A 454 7.25 13.52 9.81
C TYR A 454 8.77 13.45 9.75
N PHE A 455 9.33 12.46 10.44
CA PHE A 455 10.72 12.07 10.27
C PHE A 455 10.74 10.57 10.09
N PRO A 456 11.19 10.06 8.94
CA PRO A 456 11.16 8.63 8.70
C PRO A 456 12.20 7.93 9.58
N ASP A 457 11.77 6.86 10.24
CA ASP A 457 12.57 5.97 11.11
C ASP A 457 13.58 5.12 10.31
N TYR A 458 14.28 5.68 9.30
CA TYR A 458 15.18 4.89 8.44
C TYR A 458 16.44 4.40 9.17
N ASP A 459 16.82 5.02 10.29
CA ASP A 459 17.98 4.63 11.09
C ASP A 459 17.64 4.73 12.59
N LYS A 460 16.88 3.76 13.10
CA LYS A 460 16.42 3.75 14.51
C LYS A 460 17.54 3.64 15.55
N ASP A 461 18.77 3.34 15.12
CA ASP A 461 19.95 3.41 15.98
C ASP A 461 20.42 4.88 16.21
N GLU A 462 19.95 5.83 15.40
CA GLU A 462 20.14 7.27 15.56
C GLU A 462 18.80 7.97 15.83
N GLN A 463 18.38 7.98 17.10
CA GLN A 463 17.24 8.79 17.51
C GLN A 463 17.54 10.28 17.20
N LEU A 464 16.63 10.95 16.48
CA LEU A 464 16.74 12.39 16.29
C LEU A 464 16.63 13.07 17.66
N SER A 465 17.67 13.77 18.06
CA SER A 465 17.82 14.34 19.40
C SER A 465 17.82 15.87 19.36
N ASP A 466 18.56 16.46 18.42
CA ASP A 466 18.61 17.90 18.19
C ASP A 466 18.53 18.26 16.70
N LEU A 467 18.00 19.46 16.45
CA LEU A 467 17.94 20.10 15.14
C LEU A 467 18.41 21.54 15.25
N VAL A 468 19.31 21.93 14.35
CA VAL A 468 19.71 23.32 14.18
C VAL A 468 19.36 23.79 12.77
N VAL A 469 18.28 24.55 12.68
CA VAL A 469 17.72 25.09 11.43
C VAL A 469 18.66 26.12 10.83
N LYS A 470 19.07 25.90 9.59
CA LYS A 470 19.97 26.75 8.81
C LYS A 470 19.23 27.67 7.84
N SER A 471 18.11 27.20 7.30
CA SER A 471 17.27 27.98 6.40
C SER A 471 15.86 27.40 6.35
N VAL A 472 14.93 28.24 5.91
CA VAL A 472 13.56 27.88 5.56
C VAL A 472 13.30 28.38 4.14
N LYS A 473 12.56 27.61 3.35
CA LYS A 473 12.05 28.04 2.05
C LYS A 473 10.68 27.42 1.78
N ILE A 474 9.90 28.03 0.90
CA ILE A 474 8.70 27.40 0.35
C ILE A 474 9.11 26.29 -0.62
N SER A 475 8.43 25.16 -0.49
CA SER A 475 8.51 24.02 -1.39
C SER A 475 7.09 23.50 -1.64
N TYR A 476 6.96 22.48 -2.48
CA TYR A 476 5.68 21.89 -2.85
C TYR A 476 5.75 20.38 -2.79
N THR A 477 4.70 19.77 -2.24
CA THR A 477 4.58 18.31 -2.10
C THR A 477 3.19 17.85 -2.58
N PRO A 478 3.08 16.68 -3.23
CA PRO A 478 1.79 16.10 -3.58
C PRO A 478 1.00 15.69 -2.34
N ASP A 479 -0.30 15.95 -2.37
CA ASP A 479 -1.27 15.33 -1.48
C ASP A 479 -1.89 14.07 -2.10
N SER A 480 -2.60 13.31 -1.28
CA SER A 480 -3.22 12.05 -1.68
C SER A 480 -4.39 12.19 -2.69
N LYS A 481 -4.76 13.40 -3.10
CA LYS A 481 -5.74 13.71 -4.16
C LYS A 481 -5.11 14.30 -5.43
N GLY A 482 -3.79 14.44 -5.48
CA GLY A 482 -3.06 14.94 -6.64
C GLY A 482 -2.93 16.48 -6.69
N TYR A 483 -3.22 17.18 -5.59
CA TYR A 483 -2.86 18.59 -5.47
C TYR A 483 -1.45 18.75 -4.92
N TYR A 484 -0.72 19.71 -5.46
CA TYR A 484 0.60 20.09 -4.99
C TYR A 484 0.46 21.29 -4.07
N ARG A 485 0.71 21.05 -2.79
CA ARG A 485 0.43 21.98 -1.71
C ARG A 485 1.72 22.64 -1.22
N PRO A 486 1.67 23.94 -0.85
CA PRO A 486 2.83 24.63 -0.31
C PRO A 486 3.21 24.04 1.05
N VAL A 487 4.51 23.86 1.25
CA VAL A 487 5.10 23.40 2.52
C VAL A 487 6.32 24.24 2.84
N TYR A 488 6.59 24.43 4.12
CA TYR A 488 7.85 25.00 4.59
C TYR A 488 8.90 23.91 4.68
N GLU A 489 9.97 24.06 3.91
CA GLU A 489 11.14 23.18 3.93
C GLU A 489 12.22 23.79 4.83
N PHE A 490 12.42 23.19 5.99
CA PHE A 490 13.48 23.53 6.94
C PHE A 490 14.72 22.69 6.66
N VAL A 491 15.80 23.33 6.21
CA VAL A 491 17.12 22.69 6.12
C VAL A 491 17.80 22.82 7.48
N ALA A 492 18.14 21.69 8.09
CA ALA A 492 18.68 21.64 9.45
C ALA A 492 19.87 20.67 9.55
N ASN A 493 20.80 20.97 10.45
CA ASN A 493 21.76 19.98 10.92
C ASN A 493 21.10 19.15 12.03
N ALA A 494 21.09 17.82 11.87
CA ALA A 494 20.63 16.88 12.89
C ALA A 494 21.79 16.30 13.70
N ASN A 495 21.51 15.96 14.96
CA ASN A 495 22.36 15.16 15.86
C ASN A 495 23.82 15.65 15.92
N GLN A 496 24.03 16.89 16.36
CA GLN A 496 25.36 17.51 16.33
C GLN A 496 26.44 16.72 17.07
N ASP A 497 26.05 15.94 18.09
CA ASP A 497 26.95 15.18 18.96
C ASP A 497 27.42 13.84 18.36
N THR A 498 26.65 13.23 17.45
CA THR A 498 26.95 11.89 16.89
C THR A 498 27.44 11.93 15.44
N GLY A 499 27.27 13.06 14.75
CA GLY A 499 27.75 13.28 13.39
C GLY A 499 26.84 14.26 12.67
N LYS A 500 27.38 15.36 12.16
CA LYS A 500 26.59 16.37 11.44
C LYS A 500 26.02 15.77 10.15
N ARG A 501 24.70 15.59 10.13
CA ARG A 501 23.94 15.29 8.91
C ARG A 501 23.03 16.46 8.60
N GLU A 502 23.19 17.03 7.42
CA GLU A 502 22.21 17.98 6.91
C GLU A 502 20.98 17.20 6.43
N ILE A 503 19.81 17.61 6.90
CA ILE A 503 18.52 17.02 6.57
C ILE A 503 17.52 18.10 6.20
N SER A 504 16.47 17.69 5.50
CA SER A 504 15.33 18.53 5.16
C SER A 504 14.09 18.02 5.87
N ILE A 505 13.38 18.91 6.55
CA ILE A 505 12.11 18.61 7.24
C ILE A 505 11.03 19.51 6.65
N MET A 506 9.93 18.89 6.23
CA MET A 506 8.80 19.60 5.66
C MET A 506 7.69 19.77 6.69
N VAL A 507 7.07 20.95 6.70
CA VAL A 507 5.91 21.28 7.52
C VAL A 507 4.83 21.85 6.62
N ASP A 508 3.60 21.36 6.76
CA ASP A 508 2.45 21.88 5.99
C ASP A 508 2.26 23.37 6.24
N ALA A 509 2.23 24.15 5.15
CA ALA A 509 2.05 25.59 5.21
C ALA A 509 0.57 25.99 5.32
N MET A 510 -0.38 25.10 5.03
CA MET A 510 -1.80 25.43 5.11
C MET A 510 -2.33 25.26 6.53
N GLU A 511 -3.31 26.10 6.89
CA GLU A 511 -4.22 25.82 8.00
C GLU A 511 -5.32 24.89 7.49
N ILE A 512 -5.26 23.60 7.82
CA ILE A 512 -6.36 22.65 7.55
C ILE A 512 -7.23 22.45 8.77
#